data_AF-A0AAV4H9Y6-F1
#
_entry.id   AF-A0AAV4H9Y6-F1
#
_cell.length_a   1.000
_cell.length_b   1.000
_cell.length_c   1.000
_cell.angle_alpha   90.00
_cell.angle_beta   90.00
_cell.angle_gamma   90.00
#
_symmetry.space_group_name_H-M   'P 1'
#
loop_
_entity.id
_entity.type
_entity.pdbx_description
1 polymer ?
#
loop_
_entity_poly.entity_id
_entity_poly.type
_entity_poly.pdbx_seq_one_letter_code
_entity_poly.pdbx_strand_id
1 'polypeptide(L)'
;MCCSTVESIEAKINKYTRKWLGVPPGLSDVAMYCRKAKLKLLMKSILEEYKCGKAILVTMLEDSDDPMVKTMQLSIKTDRKWKVAEAIDEAKR
;
A
#
# COMPACT_ATOMS: atom_id res chain seq x y z
N MET A 1 -3.09 19.73 -0.25
CA MET A 1 -3.36 18.28 -0.09
C MET A 1 -2.24 17.68 0.73
N CYS A 2 -2.49 17.21 1.95
CA CYS A 2 -1.47 16.51 2.74
C CYS A 2 -1.09 15.22 2.00
N CYS A 3 0.19 14.94 1.79
CA CYS A 3 0.66 13.67 1.25
C CYS A 3 1.05 12.78 2.44
N SER A 4 0.60 11.52 2.46
CA SER A 4 1.06 10.55 3.45
C SER A 4 2.56 10.31 3.30
N THR A 5 3.18 9.73 4.33
CA THR A 5 4.63 9.43 4.27
C THR A 5 4.92 8.45 3.14
N VAL A 6 4.06 7.43 2.98
CA VAL A 6 4.20 6.37 1.98
C VAL A 6 4.03 6.91 0.56
N GLU A 7 3.01 7.73 0.31
CA GLU A 7 2.81 8.38 -1.00
C GLU A 7 3.99 9.30 -1.35
N SER A 8 4.57 10.00 -0.36
CA SER A 8 5.73 10.88 -0.59
C SER A 8 6.98 10.09 -0.99
N ILE A 9 7.19 8.91 -0.39
CA ILE A 9 8.27 7.99 -0.77
C ILE A 9 8.04 7.47 -2.19
N GLU A 10 6.84 7.00 -2.49
CA GLU A 10 6.49 6.47 -3.82
C GLU A 10 6.61 7.54 -4.90
N ALA A 11 6.14 8.77 -4.67
CA ALA A 11 6.29 9.88 -5.59
C ALA A 11 7.76 10.18 -5.91
N LYS A 12 8.64 10.09 -4.89
CA LYS A 12 10.08 10.28 -5.08
C LYS A 12 10.67 9.16 -5.94
N ILE A 13 10.32 7.91 -5.67
CA ILE A 13 10.76 6.75 -6.45
C ILE A 13 10.26 6.84 -7.89
N ASN A 14 8.98 7.14 -8.10
CA ASN A 14 8.38 7.32 -9.42
C ASN A 14 9.11 8.39 -10.21
N LYS A 15 9.43 9.54 -9.61
CA LYS A 15 10.17 10.62 -10.27
C LYS A 15 11.52 10.16 -10.80
N TYR A 16 12.31 9.44 -9.98
CA TYR A 16 13.64 8.97 -10.41
C TYR A 16 13.54 7.82 -11.42
N THR A 17 12.64 6.86 -11.20
CA THR A 17 12.42 5.75 -12.12
C THR A 17 11.93 6.24 -13.47
N ARG A 18 11.05 7.25 -13.52
CA ARG A 18 10.60 7.87 -14.77
C ARG A 18 11.74 8.52 -15.54
N LYS A 19 12.58 9.28 -14.83
CA LYS A 19 13.78 9.89 -15.41
C LYS A 19 14.76 8.84 -15.93
N TRP A 20 14.93 7.74 -15.20
CA TRP A 20 15.82 6.64 -15.59
C TRP A 20 15.31 5.88 -16.83
N LEU A 21 14.00 5.64 -16.91
CA LEU A 21 13.38 4.94 -18.05
C LEU A 21 13.11 5.84 -19.27
N GLY A 22 13.32 7.16 -19.15
CA GLY A 22 13.00 8.12 -20.21
C GLY A 22 11.51 8.24 -20.52
N VAL A 23 10.62 7.88 -19.59
CA VAL A 23 9.17 7.93 -19.81
C VAL A 23 8.61 9.34 -19.57
N PRO A 24 7.52 9.72 -20.26
CA PRO A 24 6.92 11.04 -20.08
C PRO A 24 6.46 11.28 -18.63
N PRO A 25 6.54 12.53 -18.13
CA PRO A 25 6.03 12.88 -16.81
C PRO A 25 4.52 12.67 -16.69
N GLY A 26 3.78 12.72 -17.80
CA GLY A 26 2.33 12.51 -17.86
C GLY A 26 1.88 11.04 -17.84
N LEU A 27 2.80 10.06 -17.86
CA LEU A 27 2.43 8.67 -17.64
C LEU A 27 1.77 8.53 -16.26
N SER A 28 0.69 7.77 -16.10
CA SER A 28 0.10 7.59 -14.77
C SER A 28 0.88 6.58 -13.93
N ASP A 29 0.87 6.75 -12.60
CA ASP A 29 1.48 5.76 -11.69
C ASP A 29 0.80 4.38 -11.84
N VAL A 30 -0.51 4.36 -12.09
CA VAL A 30 -1.26 3.12 -12.39
C VAL A 30 -0.68 2.41 -13.61
N ALA A 31 -0.38 3.14 -14.69
CA ALA A 31 0.23 2.56 -15.88
C ALA A 31 1.66 2.06 -15.60
N MET A 32 2.38 2.71 -14.70
CA MET A 32 3.74 2.35 -14.29
C MET A 32 3.78 1.02 -13.51
N TYR A 33 2.78 0.74 -12.67
CA TYR A 33 2.68 -0.48 -11.87
C TYR A 33 1.77 -1.56 -12.47
N CYS A 34 1.21 -1.32 -13.66
CA CYS A 34 0.28 -2.25 -14.30
C CYS A 34 0.98 -3.52 -14.76
N ARG A 35 0.60 -4.69 -14.21
CA ARG A 35 1.15 -5.99 -14.64
C ARG A 35 0.78 -6.40 -16.06
N LYS A 36 -0.28 -5.80 -16.61
CA LYS A 36 -0.78 -6.05 -17.97
C LYS A 36 -0.19 -5.08 -19.01
N ALA A 37 0.52 -4.04 -18.58
CA ALA A 37 1.18 -3.12 -19.50
C ALA A 37 2.38 -3.80 -20.20
N LYS A 38 2.79 -3.24 -21.34
CA LYS A 38 4.00 -3.67 -22.05
C LYS A 38 5.25 -3.47 -21.18
N LEU A 39 5.29 -2.36 -20.44
CA LEU A 39 6.32 -2.07 -19.45
C LEU A 39 5.98 -2.83 -18.16
N LYS A 40 6.64 -3.97 -17.95
CA LYS A 40 6.52 -4.76 -16.71
C LYS A 40 7.71 -4.46 -15.82
N LEU A 41 7.52 -3.59 -14.83
CA LEU A 41 8.55 -3.34 -13.84
C LEU A 41 8.60 -4.47 -12.81
N LEU A 42 9.81 -4.81 -12.36
CA LEU A 42 10.04 -5.75 -11.25
C LEU A 42 9.78 -5.10 -9.87
N MET A 43 8.96 -4.04 -9.83
CA MET A 43 8.60 -3.33 -8.60
C MET A 43 7.09 -3.14 -8.57
N LYS A 44 6.50 -3.28 -7.38
CA LYS A 44 5.09 -2.96 -7.14
C LYS A 44 4.98 -1.57 -6.52
N SER A 45 3.77 -1.02 -6.54
CA SER A 45 3.46 0.20 -5.80
C SER A 45 3.70 -0.04 -4.31
N ILE A 46 4.47 0.85 -3.69
CA ILE A 46 4.81 0.77 -2.27
C ILE A 46 3.58 1.04 -1.42
N LEU A 47 2.71 1.94 -1.87
CA LEU A 47 1.42 2.20 -1.24
C LEU A 47 0.57 0.94 -1.19
N GLU A 48 0.52 0.20 -2.28
CA GLU A 48 -0.25 -1.05 -2.35
C GLU A 48 0.35 -2.15 -1.46
N GLU A 49 1.68 -2.30 -1.45
CA GLU A 49 2.34 -3.25 -0.54
C GLU A 49 2.19 -2.84 0.93
N TYR A 50 2.25 -1.55 1.24
CA TYR A 50 1.99 -1.02 2.58
C TYR A 50 0.57 -1.36 3.06
N LYS A 51 -0.45 -1.08 2.23
CA LYS A 51 -1.85 -1.41 2.57
C LYS A 51 -2.04 -2.90 2.75
N CYS A 52 -1.53 -3.71 1.82
CA CYS A 52 -1.62 -5.16 1.86
C CYS A 52 -0.96 -5.71 3.13
N GLY A 53 0.26 -5.28 3.45
CA GLY A 53 0.97 -5.71 4.65
C GLY A 53 0.24 -5.30 5.94
N LYS A 54 -0.35 -4.11 5.98
CA LYS A 54 -1.18 -3.67 7.12
C LYS A 54 -2.43 -4.52 7.28
N ALA A 55 -3.14 -4.81 6.19
CA ALA A 55 -4.33 -5.65 6.22
C ALA A 55 -4.01 -7.07 6.68
N ILE A 56 -2.97 -7.68 6.10
CA ILE A 56 -2.47 -9.00 6.49
C ILE A 56 -2.13 -9.03 7.98
N LEU A 57 -1.42 -8.02 8.49
CA LEU A 57 -1.06 -7.95 9.90
C LEU A 57 -2.29 -7.92 10.81
N VAL A 58 -3.33 -7.15 10.47
CA VAL A 58 -4.59 -7.15 11.24
C VAL A 58 -5.21 -8.55 11.24
N THR A 59 -5.39 -9.14 10.06
CA THR A 59 -6.04 -10.45 9.90
C THR A 59 -5.27 -11.54 10.64
N MET A 60 -3.93 -11.54 10.56
CA MET A 60 -3.09 -12.50 11.30
C MET A 60 -3.24 -12.38 12.81
N LEU A 61 -3.42 -11.16 13.33
CA LEU A 61 -3.64 -10.95 14.76
C LEU A 61 -5.06 -11.38 15.20
N GLU A 62 -6.07 -11.13 14.37
CA GLU A 62 -7.45 -11.59 14.59
C GLU A 62 -7.57 -13.12 14.57
N ASP A 63 -6.83 -13.77 13.67
CA ASP A 63 -6.82 -15.23 13.47
C ASP A 63 -5.81 -15.96 14.35
N SER A 64 -5.12 -15.26 15.27
CA SER A 64 -4.15 -15.86 16.18
C SER A 64 -4.81 -16.88 17.13
N ASP A 65 -4.19 -18.04 17.29
CA ASP A 65 -4.60 -19.07 18.27
C ASP A 65 -4.38 -18.65 19.72
N ASP A 66 -3.46 -17.70 19.96
CA ASP A 66 -3.21 -17.14 21.28
C ASP A 66 -4.38 -16.21 21.70
N PRO A 67 -5.12 -16.54 22.77
CA PRO A 67 -6.27 -15.76 23.21
C PRO A 67 -5.89 -14.36 23.72
N MET A 68 -4.67 -14.17 24.23
CA MET A 68 -4.19 -12.85 24.66
C MET A 68 -3.98 -11.94 23.46
N VAL A 69 -3.34 -12.46 22.40
CA VAL A 69 -3.10 -11.72 21.14
C VAL A 69 -4.40 -11.37 20.46
N LYS A 70 -5.33 -12.33 20.39
CA LYS A 70 -6.66 -12.16 19.78
C LYS A 70 -7.53 -11.13 20.51
N THR A 71 -7.46 -11.08 21.83
CA THR A 71 -8.25 -10.15 22.66
C THR A 71 -7.63 -8.74 22.67
N MET A 72 -6.35 -8.62 22.35
CA MET A 72 -5.68 -7.33 22.30
C MET A 72 -6.17 -6.54 21.08
N GLN A 73 -7.01 -5.53 21.32
CA GLN A 73 -7.41 -4.56 20.30
C GLN A 73 -6.22 -3.66 19.95
N LEU A 74 -5.29 -4.19 19.15
CA LEU A 74 -4.12 -3.47 18.70
C LEU A 74 -4.55 -2.40 17.69
N SER A 75 -4.49 -1.14 18.12
CA SER A 75 -4.63 0.00 17.21
C SER A 75 -3.39 0.05 16.30
N ILE A 76 -3.51 -0.54 15.12
CA ILE A 76 -2.44 -0.51 14.13
C ILE A 76 -2.33 0.90 13.57
N LYS A 77 -1.17 1.51 13.80
CA LYS A 77 -0.86 2.84 13.26
C LYS A 77 -0.91 2.80 11.73
N THR A 78 -1.90 3.47 11.17
CA THR A 78 -2.00 3.83 9.76
C THR A 78 -1.93 5.34 9.59
N ASP A 79 -1.69 5.82 8.38
CA ASP A 79 -1.68 7.25 8.09
C ASP A 79 -3.10 7.85 8.14
N ARG A 80 -3.23 9.18 8.19
CA ARG A 80 -4.53 9.88 8.31
C ARG A 80 -5.47 9.65 7.12
N LYS A 81 -4.92 9.29 5.96
CA LYS A 81 -5.68 9.13 4.71
C LYS A 81 -6.38 7.77 4.56
N TRP A 82 -5.88 6.74 5.24
CA TRP A 82 -6.35 5.39 5.03
C TRP A 82 -6.35 4.63 6.34
N LYS A 83 -7.48 4.00 6.65
CA LYS A 83 -7.65 3.18 7.85
C LYS A 83 -7.84 1.73 7.43
N VAL A 84 -7.08 0.86 8.07
CA VAL A 84 -7.07 -0.57 7.73
C VAL A 84 -8.38 -1.26 8.12
N ALA A 85 -8.99 -0.87 9.24
CA ALA A 85 -10.23 -1.48 9.72
C ALA A 85 -11.38 -1.28 8.72
N GLU A 86 -11.58 -0.05 8.24
CA GLU A 86 -12.60 0.29 7.24
C GLU A 86 -12.39 -0.50 5.93
N ALA A 87 -11.14 -0.67 5.49
CA ALA A 87 -10.81 -1.41 4.28
C ALA A 87 -11.03 -2.93 4.42
N ILE A 88 -10.77 -3.49 5.61
CA ILE A 88 -11.02 -4.91 5.88
C ILE A 88 -12.52 -5.17 5.97
N ASP A 89 -13.28 -4.30 6.63
CA ASP A 89 -14.74 -4.41 6.72
C ASP A 89 -15.38 -4.33 5.32
N GLU A 90 -14.89 -3.44 4.46
CA GLU A 90 -15.32 -3.37 3.06
C GLU A 90 -14.97 -4.65 2.29
N ALA A 91 -13.79 -5.24 2.52
CA ALA A 91 -13.37 -6.46 1.84
C ALA A 91 -14.10 -7.73 2.32
N LYS A 92 -14.60 -7.73 3.56
CA LYS A 92 -15.41 -8.83 4.14
C LYS A 92 -16.87 -8.79 3.64
N ARG A 93 -17.32 -7.66 3.07
CA ARG A 93 -18.69 -7.45 2.57
C ARG A 93 -18.92 -8.09 1.20
#